data_AF-A0A971ZGX5-F1
#
_entry.id   AF-A0A971ZGX5-F1
#
_cell.length_a   1.000
_cell.length_b   1.000
_cell.length_c   1.000
_cell.angle_alpha   90.00
_cell.angle_beta   90.00
_cell.angle_gamma   90.00
#
_symmetry.space_group_name_H-M   'P 1'
#
loop_
_entity.id
_entity.type
_entity.pdbx_description
1 polymer ?
#
loop_
_entity_poly.entity_id
_entity_poly.type
_entity_poly.pdbx_seq_one_letter_code
_entity_poly.pdbx_strand_id
1 'polypeptide(L)'
;MRVLKRIMLLLVKSLIILVILSAAGAIIAYSISVKTCRDFLRVLEYTGFALMIMGALSIMGNMKLIGDYSYNIARSAVDMKKSTFRDIEMNFAACRFTIITGLSGILLLLICLILWEY
;
A
#
# COMPACT_ATOMS: atom_id res chain seq x y z
N MET A 1 22.05 -10.45 19.29
CA MET A 1 22.47 -9.46 18.27
C MET A 1 21.97 -9.74 16.85
N ARG A 2 22.10 -10.98 16.31
CA ARG A 2 21.66 -11.31 14.92
C ARG A 2 20.17 -11.09 14.63
N VAL A 3 19.29 -11.39 15.59
CA VAL A 3 17.83 -11.19 15.47
C VAL A 3 17.47 -9.71 15.40
N LEU A 4 18.05 -8.89 16.28
CA LEU A 4 17.86 -7.43 16.29
C LEU A 4 18.27 -6.79 14.96
N LYS A 5 19.43 -7.20 14.41
CA LYS A 5 19.93 -6.71 13.11
C LYS A 5 18.98 -7.07 11.96
N ARG A 6 18.36 -8.25 12.00
CA ARG A 6 17.37 -8.70 11.00
C ARG A 6 16.07 -7.89 11.09
N ILE A 7 15.60 -7.59 12.30
CA ILE A 7 14.41 -6.75 12.52
C ILE A 7 14.67 -5.31 12.05
N MET A 8 15.82 -4.72 12.41
CA MET A 8 16.23 -3.40 11.91
C MET A 8 16.27 -3.34 10.38
N LEU A 9 16.85 -4.34 9.73
CA LEU A 9 16.90 -4.40 8.26
C LEU A 9 15.51 -4.45 7.62
N LEU A 10 14.57 -5.17 8.22
CA LEU A 10 13.18 -5.24 7.75
C LEU A 10 12.45 -3.89 7.91
N LEU A 11 12.67 -3.21 9.04
CA LEU A 11 12.12 -1.87 9.27
C LEU A 11 12.68 -0.86 8.25
N VAL A 12 14.00 -0.82 8.08
CA VAL A 12 14.66 0.09 7.12
C VAL A 12 14.15 -0.15 5.70
N LYS A 13 14.04 -1.41 5.27
CA LYS A 13 13.48 -1.73 3.94
C LYS A 13 12.05 -1.21 3.77
N SER A 14 11.20 -1.41 4.77
CA SER A 14 9.81 -0.95 4.72
C SER A 14 9.73 0.58 4.65
N LEU A 15 10.63 1.26 5.37
CA LEU A 15 10.74 2.72 5.39
C LEU A 15 11.22 3.27 4.04
N ILE A 16 12.21 2.62 3.41
CA ILE A 16 12.67 2.96 2.05
C ILE A 16 11.52 2.83 1.05
N ILE A 17 10.76 1.74 1.09
CA ILE A 17 9.62 1.53 0.20
C ILE A 17 8.57 2.63 0.39
N LEU A 18 8.27 2.99 1.64
CA LEU A 18 7.34 4.07 1.96
C LEU A 18 7.79 5.40 1.36
N VAL A 19 9.07 5.76 1.51
CA VAL A 19 9.63 7.00 0.95
C VAL A 19 9.57 7.00 -0.58
N ILE A 20 9.96 5.90 -1.22
CA ILE A 20 9.91 5.76 -2.68
C ILE A 20 8.47 5.90 -3.18
N LEU A 21 7.51 5.26 -2.51
CA LEU A 21 6.10 5.30 -2.91
C LEU A 21 5.53 6.72 -2.78
N SER A 22 5.82 7.41 -1.67
CA SER A 22 5.41 8.80 -1.48
C SER A 22 6.05 9.74 -2.51
N ALA A 23 7.35 9.57 -2.79
CA ALA A 23 8.04 10.36 -3.81
C ALA A 23 7.45 10.13 -5.21
N ALA A 24 7.18 8.88 -5.57
CA ALA A 24 6.50 8.55 -6.83
C ALA A 24 5.10 9.19 -6.91
N GLY A 25 4.33 9.15 -5.82
CA GLY A 25 3.02 9.82 -5.73
C GLY A 25 3.12 11.33 -5.95
N ALA A 26 4.09 12.01 -5.31
CA ALA A 26 4.30 13.44 -5.49
C ALA A 26 4.73 13.80 -6.94
N ILE A 27 5.59 12.99 -7.57
CA ILE A 27 6.01 13.19 -8.97
C ILE A 27 4.82 13.03 -9.93
N ILE A 28 3.95 12.05 -9.68
CA ILE A 28 2.73 11.82 -10.47
C ILE A 28 1.79 13.01 -10.30
N ALA A 29 1.57 13.46 -9.07
CA ALA A 29 0.74 14.62 -8.77
C ALA A 29 1.26 15.89 -9.48
N TYR A 30 2.58 16.11 -9.46
CA TYR A 30 3.21 17.23 -10.16
C TYR A 30 3.00 17.14 -11.67
N SER A 31 3.25 15.97 -12.25
CA SER A 31 3.08 15.73 -13.70
C SER A 31 1.63 15.96 -14.15
N ILE A 32 0.65 15.56 -13.34
CA ILE A 32 -0.77 15.77 -13.62
C ILE A 32 -1.14 17.24 -13.48
N SER A 33 -0.66 17.91 -12.42
CA SER A 33 -0.88 19.34 -12.18
C SER A 33 -0.39 20.19 -13.35
N VAL A 34 0.84 19.94 -13.82
CA VAL A 34 1.43 20.64 -14.98
C VAL A 34 0.60 20.42 -16.25
N LYS A 35 0.13 19.19 -16.50
CA LYS A 35 -0.67 18.87 -17.70
C LYS A 35 -2.09 19.41 -17.68
N THR A 36 -2.68 19.54 -16.50
CA THR A 36 -4.10 19.95 -16.34
C THR A 36 -4.25 21.41 -15.92
N CYS A 37 -3.15 22.13 -15.71
CA CYS A 37 -3.13 23.49 -15.15
C CYS A 37 -3.95 23.60 -13.84
N ARG A 38 -4.02 22.51 -13.07
CA ARG A 38 -4.72 22.47 -11.79
C ARG A 38 -3.75 22.71 -10.64
N ASP A 39 -4.26 23.29 -9.56
CA ASP A 39 -3.49 23.50 -8.33
C ASP A 39 -2.83 22.20 -7.87
N PHE A 40 -1.51 22.25 -7.74
CA PHE A 40 -0.70 21.12 -7.31
C PHE A 40 -1.20 20.53 -5.99
N LEU A 41 -1.58 21.38 -5.02
CA LEU A 41 -2.12 20.96 -3.73
C LEU A 41 -3.37 20.08 -3.87
N ARG A 42 -4.34 20.48 -4.70
CA ARG A 42 -5.55 19.68 -4.94
C ARG A 42 -5.21 18.34 -5.58
N VAL A 43 -4.30 18.32 -6.55
CA VAL A 43 -3.89 17.07 -7.22
C VAL A 43 -3.12 16.16 -6.27
N LEU A 44 -2.28 16.72 -5.40
CA LEU A 44 -1.54 16.00 -4.37
C LEU A 44 -2.49 15.36 -3.35
N GLU A 45 -3.51 16.09 -2.93
CA GLU A 45 -4.56 15.61 -2.03
C GLU A 45 -5.32 14.42 -2.64
N TYR A 46 -5.79 14.54 -3.89
CA TYR A 46 -6.45 13.43 -4.60
C TYR A 46 -5.53 12.22 -4.76
N THR A 47 -4.24 12.44 -5.00
CA THR A 47 -3.26 11.36 -5.12
C THR A 47 -3.06 10.64 -3.78
N GLY A 48 -3.04 11.39 -2.67
CA GLY A 48 -3.01 10.84 -1.32
C GLY A 48 -4.22 9.96 -1.03
N PHE A 49 -5.43 10.45 -1.31
CA PHE A 49 -6.66 9.67 -1.16
C PHE A 49 -6.69 8.43 -2.06
N ALA A 50 -6.26 8.55 -3.32
CA ALA A 50 -6.20 7.43 -4.26
C ALA A 50 -5.29 6.31 -3.75
N LEU A 51 -4.12 6.64 -3.19
CA LEU A 51 -3.21 5.67 -2.59
C LEU A 51 -3.83 4.95 -1.39
N MET A 52 -4.54 5.67 -0.52
CA MET A 52 -5.23 5.07 0.62
C MET A 52 -6.35 4.11 0.16
N ILE A 53 -7.12 4.51 -0.86
CA ILE A 53 -8.18 3.67 -1.44
C ILE A 53 -7.59 2.40 -2.08
N MET A 54 -6.50 2.51 -2.84
CA MET A 54 -5.82 1.34 -3.41
C MET A 54 -5.35 0.36 -2.33
N GLY A 55 -4.84 0.88 -1.21
CA GLY A 55 -4.53 0.07 -0.03
C GLY A 55 -5.77 -0.66 0.50
N ALA A 56 -6.85 0.05 0.78
CA ALA A 56 -8.09 -0.53 1.29
C ALA A 56 -8.67 -1.62 0.35
N LEU A 57 -8.64 -1.37 -0.96
CA LEU A 57 -9.09 -2.33 -1.97
C LEU A 57 -8.23 -3.61 -2.00
N SER A 58 -6.94 -3.53 -1.66
CA SER A 58 -6.07 -4.71 -1.58
C SER A 58 -6.52 -5.71 -0.51
N ILE A 59 -6.93 -5.22 0.68
CA ILE A 59 -7.49 -6.08 1.74
C ILE A 59 -8.85 -6.63 1.34
N MET A 60 -9.74 -5.77 0.83
CA MET A 60 -11.09 -6.19 0.43
C MET A 60 -11.07 -7.24 -0.69
N GLY A 61 -10.22 -7.04 -1.70
CA GLY A 61 -10.04 -8.00 -2.79
C GLY A 61 -9.49 -9.34 -2.31
N ASN A 62 -8.55 -9.31 -1.36
CA ASN A 62 -7.97 -10.53 -0.80
C ASN A 62 -8.96 -11.29 0.10
N MET A 63 -9.77 -10.60 0.89
CA MET A 63 -10.85 -11.21 1.66
C MET A 63 -11.89 -11.90 0.76
N LYS A 64 -12.22 -11.30 -0.39
CA LYS A 64 -13.18 -11.87 -1.34
C LYS A 64 -12.64 -13.12 -2.04
N LEU A 65 -11.36 -13.12 -2.43
CA LEU A 65 -10.69 -14.28 -3.04
C LEU A 65 -10.66 -15.51 -2.12
N ILE A 66 -10.46 -15.30 -0.81
CA ILE A 66 -10.42 -16.38 0.18
C ILE A 66 -11.83 -16.91 0.49
N GLY A 67 -12.85 -16.05 0.41
CA GLY A 67 -14.25 -16.42 0.64
C GLY A 67 -14.94 -17.09 -0.56
N ASP A 68 -14.33 -17.08 -1.74
CA ASP A 68 -14.98 -17.55 -2.96
C ASP A 68 -15.06 -19.08 -3.03
N TYR A 69 -16.24 -19.58 -3.42
CA TYR A 69 -16.55 -21.02 -3.37
C TYR A 69 -15.66 -21.84 -4.32
N SER A 70 -15.35 -21.30 -5.50
CA SER A 70 -14.40 -21.89 -6.45
C SER A 70 -12.97 -21.98 -5.90
N TYR A 71 -12.56 -21.03 -5.06
CA TYR A 71 -11.24 -21.03 -4.43
C TYR A 71 -11.14 -22.12 -3.37
N ASN A 72 -12.18 -22.29 -2.55
CA ASN A 72 -12.24 -23.36 -1.55
C ASN A 72 -12.26 -24.76 -2.17
N ILE A 73 -12.92 -24.94 -3.31
CA ILE A 73 -12.93 -26.22 -4.05
C ILE A 73 -11.53 -26.51 -4.62
N ALA A 74 -10.89 -25.53 -5.25
CA ALA A 74 -9.51 -25.66 -5.75
C ALA A 74 -8.49 -25.89 -4.62
N ARG A 75 -8.68 -25.26 -3.46
CA ARG A 75 -7.89 -25.44 -2.25
C ARG A 75 -8.05 -26.84 -1.66
N SER A 76 -9.22 -27.45 -1.76
CA SER A 76 -9.46 -28.83 -1.33
C SER A 76 -8.81 -29.86 -2.27
N ALA A 77 -8.64 -29.52 -3.55
CA ALA A 77 -8.02 -30.40 -4.55
C ALA A 77 -6.48 -30.37 -4.53
N VAL A 78 -5.86 -29.35 -3.93
CA VAL A 78 -4.41 -29.17 -3.84
C VAL A 78 -3.96 -29.28 -2.38
N ASP A 79 -2.93 -30.10 -2.14
CA ASP A 79 -2.29 -30.38 -0.84
C ASP A 79 -2.48 -29.26 0.23
N MET A 80 -3.42 -29.50 1.15
CA MET A 80 -4.02 -28.47 2.03
C MET A 80 -3.00 -27.73 2.90
N LYS A 81 -1.85 -28.35 3.17
CA LYS A 81 -0.79 -27.77 3.99
C LYS A 81 -0.07 -26.63 3.25
N LYS A 82 0.18 -26.76 1.95
CA LYS A 82 0.86 -25.73 1.13
C LYS A 82 -0.07 -24.57 0.78
N SER A 83 -1.35 -24.83 0.52
CA SER A 83 -2.32 -23.77 0.21
C SER A 83 -2.54 -22.85 1.42
N THR A 84 -2.69 -23.42 2.62
CA THR A 84 -2.89 -22.64 3.84
C THR A 84 -1.72 -21.69 4.18
N PHE A 85 -0.47 -22.10 3.97
CA PHE A 85 0.68 -21.22 4.19
C PHE A 85 0.72 -20.05 3.19
N ARG A 86 0.39 -20.32 1.92
CA ARG A 86 0.35 -19.30 0.87
C ARG A 86 -0.77 -18.29 1.09
N ASP A 87 -1.91 -18.71 1.63
CA ASP A 87 -3.03 -17.81 2.00
C ASP A 87 -2.65 -16.87 3.13
N ILE A 88 -1.96 -17.39 4.16
CA ILE A 88 -1.44 -16.59 5.28
C ILE A 88 -0.41 -15.58 4.75
N GLU A 89 0.48 -16.00 3.84
CA GLU A 89 1.48 -15.11 3.24
C GLU A 89 0.83 -14.02 2.37
N MET A 90 -0.18 -14.35 1.56
CA MET A 90 -0.93 -13.36 0.77
C MET A 90 -1.67 -12.36 1.66
N ASN A 91 -2.33 -12.82 2.73
CA ASN A 91 -2.97 -11.93 3.71
C ASN A 91 -1.96 -10.99 4.39
N PHE A 92 -0.80 -11.53 4.78
CA PHE A 92 0.25 -10.73 5.40
C PHE A 92 0.83 -9.71 4.42
N ALA A 93 0.98 -10.07 3.14
CA ALA A 93 1.45 -9.17 2.09
C ALA A 93 0.43 -8.06 1.79
N ALA A 94 -0.87 -8.38 1.66
CA ALA A 94 -1.94 -7.41 1.44
C ALA A 94 -2.06 -6.42 2.63
N CYS A 95 -1.94 -6.93 3.86
CA CYS A 95 -1.93 -6.10 5.07
C CYS A 95 -0.72 -5.14 5.08
N ARG A 96 0.49 -5.65 4.79
CA ARG A 96 1.70 -4.83 4.69
C ARG A 96 1.58 -3.75 3.61
N PHE A 97 1.06 -4.12 2.43
CA PHE A 97 0.85 -3.20 1.33
C PHE A 97 -0.13 -2.08 1.71
N THR A 98 -1.22 -2.43 2.40
CA THR A 98 -2.22 -1.47 2.87
C THR A 98 -1.65 -0.50 3.90
N ILE A 99 -0.86 -1.00 4.85
CA ILE A 99 -0.21 -0.15 5.86
C ILE A 99 0.76 0.82 5.17
N ILE A 100 1.57 0.35 4.21
CA ILE A 100 2.54 1.19 3.50
C ILE A 100 1.84 2.25 2.64
N THR A 101 0.83 1.86 1.87
CA THR A 101 0.07 2.78 0.99
C THR A 101 -0.77 3.77 1.80
N GLY A 102 -1.35 3.31 2.91
CA GLY A 102 -2.07 4.17 3.86
C GLY A 102 -1.14 5.22 4.50
N LEU A 103 0.01 4.81 5.03
CA LEU A 103 0.99 5.73 5.60
C LEU A 103 1.56 6.69 4.56
N SER A 104 1.80 6.21 3.33
CA SER A 104 2.26 7.05 2.21
C SER A 104 1.22 8.11 1.84
N GLY A 105 -0.06 7.73 1.76
CA GLY A 105 -1.16 8.67 1.53
C GLY A 105 -1.30 9.71 2.64
N ILE A 106 -1.22 9.31 3.91
CA ILE A 106 -1.22 10.23 5.06
C ILE A 106 -0.04 11.20 4.99
N LEU A 107 1.15 10.73 4.61
CA LEU A 107 2.34 11.55 4.48
C LEU A 107 2.17 12.61 3.37
N LEU A 108 1.55 12.24 2.25
CA LEU A 108 1.23 13.19 1.18
C LEU A 108 0.20 14.24 1.62
N LEU A 109 -0.82 13.83 2.38
CA LEU A 109 -1.80 14.75 2.96
C LEU A 109 -1.16 15.70 3.97
N LEU A 110 -0.23 15.22 4.81
CA LEU A 110 0.55 16.06 5.72
C LEU A 110 1.40 17.08 4.97
N ILE A 111 2.07 16.68 3.88
CA ILE A 111 2.82 17.61 3.03
C ILE A 111 1.89 18.66 2.43
N CYS A 112 0.71 18.25 1.96
CA CYS A 112 -0.31 19.16 1.43
C CYS A 112 -0.73 20.19 2.49
N LEU A 113 -0.98 19.75 3.72
CA LEU A 113 -1.41 20.62 4.83
C LEU A 113 -0.31 21.60 5.25
N ILE A 114 0.95 21.15 5.31
CA ILE A 114 2.10 22.02 5.61
C ILE A 114 2.30 23.08 4.51
N LEU A 115 2.14 22.69 3.24
CA LEU A 115 2.26 23.62 2.11
C LEU A 115 1.05 24.56 1.97
N TRP A 116 -0.10 24.24 2.55
CA TRP A 116 -1.26 25.12 2.55
C TRP A 116 -1.11 26.29 3.52
N GLU A 117 -0.40 26.08 4.63
CA GLU A 117 -0.15 27.12 5.64
C GLU A 117 0.93 28.14 5.23
N TYR A 118 1.65 27.89 4.12
CA TYR A 118 2.68 28.76 3.54
C TYR A 118 2.22 29.46 2.27
#